data_AF-L8HWA7-F1
#
_entry.id   AF-L8HWA7-F1
#
_cell.length_a   1.000
_cell.length_b   1.000
_cell.length_c   1.000
_cell.angle_alpha   90.00
_cell.angle_beta   90.00
_cell.angle_gamma   90.00
#
_symmetry.space_group_name_H-M   'P 1'
#
loop_
_entity.id
_entity.type
_entity.pdbx_description
1 polymer ?
#
loop_
_entity_poly.entity_id
_entity_poly.type
_entity_poly.pdbx_seq_one_letter_code
_entity_poly.pdbx_strand_id
1 'polypeptide(L)'
;MWAMSGALRPWALILARSPGARTYAGGGGVSYTQGQSPEPRTREYFYYVDHQGQLFLDDSRMKNFTTCFKDPQFLVMFFSRLRPNRSGRYEAYFPFLSLCGRERNFLRCEDRPVVFTHLLAAGPAPQRLSY
;
A
#
# COMPACT_ATOMS: atom_id res chain seq x y z
N MET A 1 -2.56 -57.68 -1.10
CA MET A 1 -2.83 -57.47 0.34
C MET A 1 -1.78 -56.49 0.86
N TRP A 2 -2.24 -55.41 1.48
CA TRP A 2 -1.49 -54.39 2.27
C TRP A 2 -0.66 -53.37 1.47
N ALA A 3 -0.63 -52.06 1.78
CA ALA A 3 -1.46 -51.20 2.62
C ALA A 3 -1.17 -49.75 2.20
N MET A 4 -2.15 -48.86 2.34
CA MET A 4 -2.02 -47.41 2.14
C MET A 4 -1.18 -46.76 3.24
N SER A 5 -0.39 -45.73 2.89
CA SER A 5 -0.10 -44.52 3.69
C SER A 5 0.94 -43.69 2.91
N GLY A 6 0.75 -42.43 2.53
CA GLY A 6 0.00 -41.37 3.20
C GLY A 6 0.96 -40.50 4.00
N ALA A 7 1.63 -39.54 3.36
CA ALA A 7 2.32 -38.45 4.05
C ALA A 7 2.35 -37.20 3.15
N LEU A 8 1.20 -36.51 3.11
CA LEU A 8 1.12 -35.13 2.63
C LEU A 8 1.96 -34.27 3.57
N ARG A 9 3.02 -33.66 3.05
CA ARG A 9 3.77 -32.61 3.76
C ARG A 9 2.84 -31.41 3.88
N PRO A 10 2.44 -30.97 5.08
CA PRO A 10 1.72 -29.72 5.19
C PRO A 10 2.73 -28.61 4.89
N TRP A 11 2.53 -27.90 3.78
CA TRP A 11 3.08 -26.55 3.64
C TRP A 11 2.40 -25.72 4.73
N ALA A 12 3.03 -25.66 5.90
CA ALA A 12 2.75 -24.64 6.87
C ALA A 12 3.07 -23.31 6.20
N LEU A 13 2.05 -22.65 5.64
CA LEU A 13 2.09 -21.23 5.37
C LEU A 13 2.41 -20.59 6.72
N ILE A 14 3.69 -20.24 6.90
CA ILE A 14 4.09 -19.28 7.91
C ILE A 14 3.37 -18.00 7.51
N LEU A 15 2.19 -17.78 8.10
CA LEU A 15 1.60 -16.46 8.21
C LEU A 15 2.63 -15.65 9.01
N ALA A 16 3.57 -15.04 8.29
CA ALA A 16 4.43 -14.03 8.85
C ALA A 16 3.48 -13.00 9.46
N ARG A 17 3.40 -12.98 10.79
CA ARG A 17 2.74 -11.92 11.53
C ARG A 17 3.37 -10.63 11.01
N SER A 18 2.61 -9.91 10.19
CA SER A 18 2.94 -8.53 9.86
C SER A 18 3.28 -7.85 11.19
N PRO A 19 4.44 -7.17 11.30
CA PRO A 19 4.74 -6.39 12.49
C PRO A 19 3.51 -5.55 12.78
N GLY A 20 2.96 -5.70 13.99
CA GLY A 20 1.64 -5.22 14.35
C GLY A 20 1.39 -3.81 13.84
N ALA A 21 0.14 -3.56 13.44
CA ALA A 21 -0.38 -2.25 13.08
C ALA A 21 0.08 -1.24 14.13
N ARG A 22 1.20 -0.57 13.84
CA ARG A 22 1.54 0.66 14.53
C ARG A 22 0.49 1.61 14.04
N THR A 23 -0.45 1.95 14.91
CA THR A 23 -1.22 3.18 14.76
C THR A 23 -0.18 4.26 14.51
N TYR A 24 -0.12 4.79 13.28
CA TYR A 24 0.71 5.94 12.96
C TYR A 24 0.08 7.19 13.59
N ALA A 25 -0.24 7.11 14.88
CA ALA A 25 -0.59 8.22 15.73
C ALA A 25 0.61 9.17 15.69
N GLY A 26 0.39 10.35 15.13
CA GLY A 26 1.41 11.38 15.02
C GLY A 26 2.05 11.64 16.39
N GLY A 27 3.37 11.49 16.47
CA GLY A 27 4.05 11.68 17.75
C GLY A 27 5.58 11.50 17.75
N GLY A 28 6.21 11.52 16.58
CA GLY A 28 7.68 11.47 16.44
C GLY A 28 8.00 11.87 15.01
N GLY A 29 7.92 13.18 14.74
CA GLY A 29 7.68 13.71 13.40
C GLY A 29 8.85 13.52 12.46
N VAL A 30 8.69 12.62 11.49
CA VAL A 30 9.52 12.66 10.29
C VAL A 30 9.20 13.95 9.52
N SER A 31 10.22 14.77 9.27
CA SER A 31 10.04 16.02 8.52
C SER A 31 10.14 15.76 7.02
N TYR A 32 9.18 16.27 6.28
CA TYR A 32 9.17 16.26 4.82
C TYR A 32 8.42 17.48 4.29
N THR A 33 8.59 17.79 3.01
CA THR A 33 7.81 18.81 2.30
C THR A 33 7.20 18.18 1.05
N GLN A 34 5.90 18.38 0.82
CA GLN A 34 5.23 17.87 -0.37
C GLN A 34 5.89 18.44 -1.65
N GLY A 35 6.20 17.56 -2.59
CA GLY A 35 6.81 17.94 -3.87
C GLY A 35 8.30 18.32 -3.78
N GLN A 36 8.97 18.03 -2.65
CA GLN A 36 10.41 18.26 -2.50
C GLN A 36 11.23 17.51 -3.55
N SER A 37 12.42 18.03 -3.89
CA SER A 37 13.30 17.42 -4.90
C SER A 37 14.73 17.24 -4.35
N PRO A 38 14.97 16.21 -3.53
CA PRO A 38 16.29 16.00 -2.92
C PRO A 38 17.36 15.59 -3.94
N GLU A 39 16.94 15.01 -5.06
CA GLU A 39 17.80 14.64 -6.18
C GLU A 39 17.37 15.40 -7.44
N PRO A 40 18.31 15.74 -8.34
CA PRO A 40 17.97 16.34 -9.61
C PRO A 40 16.94 15.48 -10.33
N ARG A 41 15.87 16.12 -10.80
CA ARG A 41 14.81 15.49 -11.60
C ARG A 41 13.90 14.51 -10.87
N THR A 42 14.02 14.36 -9.55
CA THR A 42 13.15 13.49 -8.76
C THR A 42 12.32 14.30 -7.78
N ARG A 43 10.99 14.13 -7.82
CA ARG A 43 10.06 14.75 -6.85
C ARG A 43 9.59 13.72 -5.84
N GLU A 44 9.44 14.12 -4.58
CA GLU A 44 8.91 13.26 -3.52
C GLU A 44 7.57 13.79 -3.05
N TYR A 45 6.58 12.89 -2.99
CA TYR A 45 5.24 13.15 -2.46
C TYR A 45 4.91 12.12 -1.39
N PHE A 46 4.08 12.52 -0.43
CA PHE A 46 3.77 11.73 0.76
C PHE A 46 2.27 11.54 0.88
N TYR A 47 1.86 10.28 0.96
CA TYR A 47 0.46 9.88 0.92
C TYR A 47 0.06 9.05 2.15
N TYR A 48 -1.24 9.07 2.40
CA TYR A 48 -1.92 8.27 3.41
C TYR A 48 -3.09 7.51 2.77
N VAL A 49 -3.24 6.23 3.09
CA VAL A 49 -4.46 5.45 2.80
C VAL A 49 -5.21 5.12 4.09
N ASP A 50 -6.52 5.39 4.09
CA ASP A 50 -7.41 5.04 5.20
C ASP A 50 -7.90 3.58 5.12
N HIS A 51 -8.65 3.15 6.14
CA HIS A 51 -9.27 1.83 6.18
C HIS A 51 -10.30 1.56 5.06
N GLN A 52 -10.80 2.59 4.37
CA GLN A 52 -11.72 2.46 3.23
C GLN A 52 -10.98 2.33 1.89
N GLY A 53 -9.65 2.46 1.87
CA GLY A 53 -8.84 2.45 0.65
C GLY A 53 -8.75 3.81 -0.04
N GLN A 54 -9.19 4.89 0.62
CA GLN A 54 -9.12 6.24 0.06
C GLN A 54 -7.71 6.79 0.21
N LEU A 55 -7.19 7.36 -0.88
CA LEU A 55 -5.85 7.94 -0.95
C LEU A 55 -5.91 9.45 -0.70
N PHE A 56 -5.02 9.95 0.16
CA PHE A 56 -4.90 11.35 0.55
C PHE A 56 -3.45 11.81 0.51
N LEU A 57 -3.23 13.12 0.42
CA LEU A 57 -1.94 13.69 0.84
C LEU A 57 -1.79 13.53 2.35
N ASP A 58 -0.59 13.17 2.77
CA ASP A 58 -0.32 12.82 4.16
C ASP A 58 -0.53 14.00 5.13
N ASP A 59 -0.12 15.19 4.71
CA ASP A 59 -0.23 16.45 5.43
C ASP A 59 -1.60 17.13 5.31
N SER A 60 -2.56 16.54 4.59
CA SER A 60 -3.92 17.07 4.52
C SER A 60 -4.56 17.09 5.90
N ARG A 61 -5.00 18.29 6.34
CA ARG A 61 -5.67 18.50 7.64
C ARG A 61 -7.00 17.76 7.73
N MET A 62 -7.74 17.70 6.63
CA MET A 62 -9.01 16.98 6.52
C MET A 62 -8.85 15.83 5.55
N LYS A 63 -9.23 14.62 5.98
CA LYS A 63 -9.23 13.41 5.15
C LYS A 63 -10.67 12.88 5.11
N ASN A 64 -11.36 13.15 4.01
CA ASN A 64 -12.76 12.84 3.80
C ASN A 64 -13.04 12.59 2.31
N PHE A 65 -14.27 12.19 1.98
CA PHE A 65 -14.63 11.86 0.60
C PHE A 65 -14.50 13.03 -0.40
N THR A 66 -14.39 14.30 0.02
CA THR A 66 -14.18 15.43 -0.90
C THR A 66 -12.70 15.73 -1.15
N THR A 67 -11.82 15.30 -0.25
CA THR A 67 -10.37 15.56 -0.28
C THR A 67 -9.53 14.38 -0.77
N CYS A 68 -10.13 13.19 -0.89
CA CYS A 68 -9.44 12.02 -1.46
C CYS A 68 -9.18 12.19 -2.97
N PHE A 69 -8.13 11.53 -3.45
CA PHE A 69 -7.88 11.37 -4.87
C PHE A 69 -8.94 10.45 -5.48
N LYS A 70 -9.49 10.85 -6.64
CA LYS A 70 -10.54 10.10 -7.34
C LYS A 70 -10.23 9.85 -8.81
N ASP A 71 -9.12 10.40 -9.33
CA ASP A 71 -8.75 10.22 -10.72
C ASP A 71 -8.37 8.75 -10.99
N PRO A 72 -9.15 8.01 -11.81
CA PRO A 72 -8.93 6.58 -11.96
C PRO A 72 -7.57 6.24 -12.58
N GLN A 73 -7.07 7.07 -13.51
CA GLN A 73 -5.80 6.84 -14.17
C GLN A 73 -4.64 6.95 -13.18
N PHE A 74 -4.64 7.99 -12.35
CA PHE A 74 -3.70 8.19 -11.27
C PHE A 74 -3.77 7.05 -10.26
N LEU A 75 -4.95 6.68 -9.77
CA LEU A 75 -5.11 5.62 -8.76
C LEU A 75 -4.63 4.27 -9.28
N VAL A 76 -5.00 3.89 -10.51
CA VAL A 76 -4.50 2.66 -11.14
C VAL A 76 -2.98 2.68 -11.23
N MET A 77 -2.40 3.78 -11.70
CA MET A 77 -0.95 3.92 -11.86
C MET A 77 -0.23 3.89 -10.50
N PHE A 78 -0.78 4.53 -9.47
CA PHE A 78 -0.26 4.57 -8.11
C PHE A 78 -0.24 3.19 -7.48
N PHE A 79 -1.40 2.52 -7.42
CA PHE A 79 -1.53 1.23 -6.72
C PHE A 79 -0.91 0.07 -7.50
N SER A 80 -0.95 0.08 -8.84
CA SER A 80 -0.31 -0.98 -9.65
C SER A 80 1.21 -1.01 -9.51
N ARG A 81 1.83 0.11 -9.10
CA ARG A 81 3.28 0.24 -8.91
C ARG A 81 3.70 0.26 -7.45
N LEU A 82 2.75 0.10 -6.53
CA LEU A 82 3.01 0.15 -5.10
C LEU A 82 3.83 -1.06 -4.66
N ARG A 83 4.91 -0.80 -3.91
CA ARG A 83 5.86 -1.83 -3.44
C ARG A 83 6.31 -1.50 -2.02
N PRO A 84 6.86 -2.46 -1.27
CA PRO A 84 7.57 -2.17 -0.02
C PRO A 84 8.68 -1.13 -0.26
N ASN A 85 8.75 -0.12 0.60
CA ASN A 85 9.79 0.89 0.54
C ASN A 85 11.13 0.29 1.00
N ARG A 86 12.09 0.26 0.08
CA ARG A 86 13.48 -0.17 0.30
C ARG A 86 14.46 0.85 -0.29
N SER A 87 14.05 2.12 -0.31
CA SER A 87 14.80 3.21 -0.96
C SER A 87 15.90 3.82 -0.08
N GLY A 88 15.99 3.41 1.19
CA GLY A 88 16.80 4.05 2.22
C GLY A 88 16.19 5.34 2.78
N ARG A 89 15.05 5.81 2.24
CA ARG A 89 14.41 7.08 2.63
C ARG A 89 13.05 6.80 3.23
N TYR A 90 12.79 7.43 4.38
CA TYR A 90 11.47 7.42 5.04
C TYR A 90 10.90 6.03 5.39
N GLU A 91 11.65 4.94 5.26
CA GLU A 91 11.15 3.55 5.37
C GLU A 91 10.40 3.26 6.67
N ALA A 92 10.89 3.79 7.79
CA ALA A 92 10.27 3.58 9.10
C ALA A 92 8.88 4.23 9.25
N TYR A 93 8.61 5.28 8.47
CA TYR A 93 7.38 6.08 8.56
C TYR A 93 6.45 5.89 7.36
N PHE A 94 7.03 5.60 6.20
CA PHE A 94 6.36 5.35 4.93
C PHE A 94 6.86 4.00 4.39
N PRO A 95 6.26 2.89 4.85
CA PRO A 95 6.71 1.54 4.53
C PRO A 95 6.43 1.12 3.09
N PHE A 96 5.69 1.93 2.31
CA PHE A 96 5.39 1.65 0.92
C PHE A 96 5.84 2.80 0.02
N LEU A 97 6.13 2.48 -1.24
CA LEU A 97 6.60 3.41 -2.25
C LEU A 97 5.99 3.04 -3.60
N SER A 98 5.45 4.03 -4.29
CA SER A 98 5.03 3.93 -5.69
C SER A 98 5.93 4.82 -6.56
N LEU A 99 6.45 4.27 -7.65
CA LEU A 99 7.36 4.98 -8.57
C LEU A 99 6.62 5.39 -9.84
N CYS A 100 6.46 6.70 -10.02
CA CYS A 100 5.58 7.27 -11.03
C CYS A 100 6.39 8.17 -11.97
N GLY A 101 7.18 7.54 -12.84
CA GLY A 101 8.11 8.27 -13.72
C GLY A 101 9.21 8.94 -12.92
N ARG A 102 9.11 10.26 -12.74
CA ARG A 102 10.10 11.08 -11.99
C ARG A 102 9.70 11.29 -10.53
N GLU A 103 8.58 10.72 -10.11
CA GLU A 103 8.02 10.91 -8.77
C GLU A 103 8.24 9.67 -7.90
N ARG A 104 8.68 9.90 -6.66
CA ARG A 104 8.71 8.93 -5.58
C ARG A 104 7.56 9.23 -4.64
N ASN A 105 6.56 8.36 -4.66
CA ASN A 105 5.33 8.53 -3.91
C ASN A 105 5.36 7.62 -2.69
N PHE A 106 5.77 8.18 -1.55
CA PHE A 106 5.85 7.48 -0.27
C PHE A 106 4.46 7.31 0.32
N LEU A 107 4.15 6.11 0.83
CA LEU A 107 2.85 5.79 1.36
C LEU A 107 2.96 5.17 2.76
N ARG A 108 2.11 5.66 3.66
CA ARG A 108 1.70 4.97 4.88
C ARG A 108 0.20 4.70 4.84
N CYS A 109 -0.27 3.75 5.66
CA CYS A 109 -1.66 3.36 5.70
C CYS A 109 -2.14 3.15 7.12
N GLU A 110 -3.45 3.27 7.34
CA GLU A 110 -4.09 3.00 8.63
C GLU A 110 -3.92 1.53 9.05
N ASP A 111 -4.22 0.61 8.13
CA ASP A 111 -4.09 -0.85 8.34
C ASP A 111 -3.41 -1.52 7.14
N ARG A 112 -4.07 -1.55 5.98
CA ARG A 112 -3.56 -2.14 4.75
C ARG A 112 -3.32 -1.10 3.64
N PRO A 113 -2.30 -1.29 2.79
CA PRO A 113 -2.00 -0.35 1.71
C PRO A 113 -2.97 -0.43 0.51
N VAL A 114 -3.71 -1.53 0.38
CA VAL A 114 -4.70 -1.76 -0.68
C VAL A 114 -5.91 -2.42 -0.05
N VAL A 115 -7.10 -1.89 -0.34
CA VAL A 115 -8.39 -2.41 0.13
C VAL A 115 -9.18 -2.86 -1.08
N PHE A 116 -9.54 -4.14 -1.13
CA PHE A 116 -10.38 -4.67 -2.20
C PHE A 116 -11.85 -4.42 -1.87
N THR A 117 -12.56 -3.76 -2.77
CA THR A 117 -13.94 -3.30 -2.56
C THR A 117 -14.97 -4.19 -3.27
N HIS A 118 -14.58 -4.86 -4.36
CA HIS A 118 -15.51 -5.71 -5.10
C HIS A 118 -14.88 -7.05 -5.49
N LEU A 119 -15.75 -8.07 -5.50
CA LEU A 119 -15.50 -9.37 -6.12
C LEU A 119 -16.02 -9.30 -7.55
N LEU A 120 -15.12 -9.38 -8.52
CA LEU A 120 -15.50 -9.48 -9.92
C LEU A 120 -15.87 -10.94 -10.20
N ALA A 121 -17.16 -11.17 -10.46
CA ALA A 121 -17.66 -12.46 -10.88
C ALA A 121 -16.90 -12.88 -12.14
N ALA A 122 -16.12 -13.94 -12.00
CA ALA A 122 -15.52 -14.59 -13.13
C ALA A 122 -16.49 -15.66 -13.61
N GLY A 123 -16.66 -15.81 -14.93
CA GLY A 123 -17.34 -16.97 -15.51
C GLY A 123 -16.52 -18.24 -15.25
N PRO A 124 -16.12 -19.04 -16.25
CA PRO A 124 -15.23 -20.19 -16.02
C PRO A 124 -13.78 -19.82 -15.58
N ALA A 125 -13.50 -18.54 -15.33
CA ALA A 125 -12.18 -18.04 -14.92
C ALA A 125 -12.07 -17.93 -13.39
N PRO A 126 -10.86 -17.83 -12.81
CA PRO A 126 -10.69 -17.57 -11.38
C PRO A 126 -11.27 -16.19 -10.99
N GLN A 127 -11.88 -16.13 -9.81
CA GLN A 127 -12.42 -14.90 -9.24
C GLN A 127 -11.33 -13.83 -9.11
N ARG A 128 -11.67 -12.57 -9.44
CA ARG A 128 -10.75 -11.43 -9.36
C ARG A 128 -11.25 -10.44 -8.32
N LEU A 129 -10.31 -9.80 -7.63
CA LEU A 129 -10.60 -8.72 -6.69
C LEU A 129 -10.35 -7.37 -7.38
N SER A 130 -11.21 -6.37 -7.14
CA SER A 130 -10.95 -4.97 -7.52
C SER A 130 -10.72 -4.11 -6.30
N TYR A 131 -9.89 -3.09 -6.45
CA TYR A 131 -9.63 -2.03 -5.49
C TYR A 131 -9.90 -0.67 -6.14
#